data_AF-A0A3D2TKM8-F1
#
_entry.id   AF-A0A3D2TKM8-F1
#
_cell.length_a   1.000
_cell.length_b   1.000
_cell.length_c   1.000
_cell.angle_alpha   90.00
_cell.angle_beta   90.00
_cell.angle_gamma   90.00
#
_symmetry.space_group_name_H-M   'P 1'
#
loop_
_entity.id
_entity.type
_entity.pdbx_description
1 polymer ?
#
loop_
_entity_poly.entity_id
_entity_poly.type
_entity_poly.pdbx_seq_one_letter_code
_entity_poly.pdbx_strand_id
1 'polypeptide(L)'
;MGVRPTEVTDEIARKLGLNSGQGVFVTQVQKNTPAEKAGIVMGDVILSWNGIEYADPTLMSRAIAATEIGADVPVEIMRYGRNGPEKITLQVKVAARPRDSL
;
A
#
# COMPACT_ATOMS: atom_id res chain seq x y z
N MET A 1 -4.04 -5.70 6.44
CA MET A 1 -3.90 -5.29 5.03
C MET A 1 -3.47 -6.44 4.12
N GLY A 2 -2.36 -7.15 4.40
CA GLY A 2 -1.97 -8.33 3.61
C GLY A 2 -0.99 -8.04 2.48
N VAL A 3 -0.13 -7.05 2.62
CA VAL A 3 0.96 -6.75 1.68
C VAL A 3 2.32 -6.95 2.33
N ARG A 4 3.37 -7.08 1.52
CA ARG A 4 4.76 -6.90 1.94
C ARG A 4 5.26 -5.53 1.49
N PRO A 5 5.26 -4.53 2.39
CA PRO A 5 5.77 -3.20 2.09
C PRO A 5 7.31 -3.18 2.17
N THR A 6 7.96 -2.51 1.23
CA THR A 6 9.39 -2.22 1.25
C THR A 6 9.64 -0.76 0.90
N GLU A 7 10.88 -0.31 1.09
CA GLU A 7 11.29 1.03 0.67
C GLU A 7 11.18 1.17 -0.85
N VAL A 8 10.92 2.41 -1.29
CA VAL A 8 10.94 2.78 -2.71
C VAL A 8 12.39 3.11 -3.09
N THR A 9 12.96 2.34 -4.00
CA THR A 9 14.30 2.64 -4.54
C THR A 9 14.24 3.82 -5.50
N ASP A 10 15.37 4.50 -5.71
CA ASP A 10 15.43 5.62 -6.65
C ASP A 10 15.06 5.22 -8.09
N GLU A 11 15.30 3.96 -8.48
CA GLU A 11 14.88 3.45 -9.78
C GLU A 11 13.36 3.38 -9.92
N ILE A 12 12.68 2.87 -8.89
CA ILE A 12 11.22 2.79 -8.84
C ILE A 12 10.63 4.20 -8.81
N ALA A 13 11.19 5.09 -7.99
CA ALA A 13 10.75 6.47 -7.89
C ALA A 13 10.83 7.18 -9.25
N ARG A 14 11.97 7.08 -9.96
CA ARG A 14 12.14 7.66 -11.30
C ARG A 14 11.16 7.09 -12.32
N LYS A 15 10.93 5.78 -12.34
CA LYS A 15 9.97 5.14 -13.26
C LYS A 15 8.54 5.62 -13.06
N LEU A 16 8.19 5.96 -11.83
CA LEU A 16 6.86 6.41 -11.44
C LEU A 16 6.72 7.94 -11.38
N GLY A 17 7.79 8.70 -11.63
CA GLY A 17 7.78 10.17 -11.52
C GLY A 17 7.63 10.67 -10.08
N LEU A 18 8.04 9.88 -9.09
CA LEU A 18 8.01 10.22 -7.67
C LEU A 18 9.37 10.80 -7.22
N ASN A 19 9.35 11.61 -6.16
CA ASN A 19 10.59 12.01 -5.49
C ASN A 19 11.16 10.82 -4.69
N SER A 20 12.48 10.80 -4.51
CA SER A 20 13.15 9.80 -3.67
C SER A 20 12.56 9.79 -2.25
N GLY A 21 12.30 8.60 -1.74
CA GLY A 21 11.71 8.42 -0.40
C GLY A 21 10.20 8.70 -0.33
N GLN A 22 9.48 8.87 -1.44
CA GLN A 22 8.01 8.96 -1.39
C GLN A 22 7.35 7.59 -1.51
N GLY A 23 6.45 7.31 -0.57
CA GLY A 23 5.62 6.12 -0.61
C GLY A 23 6.31 4.85 -0.14
N VAL A 24 5.59 3.74 -0.27
CA VAL A 24 6.01 2.40 0.14
C VAL A 24 5.73 1.42 -0.99
N PHE A 25 6.76 0.70 -1.43
CA PHE A 25 6.65 -0.23 -2.55
C PHE A 25 6.04 -1.57 -2.13
N VAL A 26 5.11 -2.09 -2.95
CA VAL A 26 4.43 -3.37 -2.70
C VAL A 26 5.12 -4.48 -3.49
N THR A 27 5.88 -5.32 -2.79
CA THR A 27 6.58 -6.47 -3.39
C THR A 27 5.71 -7.73 -3.46
N GLN A 28 4.68 -7.81 -2.62
CA GLN A 28 3.77 -8.95 -2.60
C GLN A 28 2.42 -8.54 -2.03
N VAL A 29 1.35 -9.13 -2.57
CA VAL A 29 -0.01 -9.08 -2.02
C VAL A 29 -0.44 -10.51 -1.70
N GLN A 30 -0.92 -10.75 -0.49
CA GLN A 30 -1.39 -12.05 -0.04
C GLN A 30 -2.84 -12.26 -0.51
N LYS A 31 -3.16 -13.51 -0.89
CA LYS A 31 -4.51 -13.88 -1.31
C LYS A 31 -5.52 -13.79 -0.17
N ASN A 32 -6.77 -13.52 -0.52
CA ASN A 32 -7.91 -13.37 0.38
C ASN A 32 -7.73 -12.26 1.44
N THR A 33 -6.89 -11.25 1.17
CA THR A 33 -6.64 -10.15 2.10
C THR A 33 -7.36 -8.87 1.69
N PRO A 34 -7.54 -7.90 2.61
CA PRO A 34 -8.07 -6.59 2.28
C PRO A 34 -7.41 -5.89 1.08
N ALA A 35 -6.08 -5.98 0.98
CA ALA A 35 -5.35 -5.36 -0.11
C ALA A 35 -5.72 -5.96 -1.47
N GLU A 36 -5.76 -7.28 -1.57
CA GLU A 36 -6.19 -7.98 -2.80
C GLU A 36 -7.62 -7.60 -3.17
N LYS A 37 -8.55 -7.62 -2.20
CA LYS A 37 -9.96 -7.28 -2.42
C LYS A 37 -10.16 -5.84 -2.86
N ALA A 38 -9.31 -4.93 -2.38
CA ALA A 38 -9.30 -3.53 -2.79
C ALA A 38 -8.67 -3.31 -4.18
N GLY A 39 -8.06 -4.33 -4.77
CA GLY A 39 -7.41 -4.24 -6.07
C GLY A 39 -5.97 -3.74 -6.04
N ILE A 40 -5.31 -3.76 -4.87
CA ILE A 40 -3.86 -3.53 -4.75
C ILE A 40 -3.13 -4.73 -5.34
N VAL A 41 -2.08 -4.48 -6.11
CA VAL A 41 -1.25 -5.51 -6.76
C VAL A 41 0.23 -5.29 -6.47
N MET A 42 1.02 -6.32 -6.77
CA MET A 42 2.49 -6.19 -6.79
C MET A 42 2.91 -5.12 -7.80
N GLY A 43 3.84 -4.26 -7.40
CA GLY A 43 4.33 -3.15 -8.23
C GLY A 43 3.69 -1.80 -7.90
N ASP A 44 2.66 -1.77 -7.07
CA ASP A 44 2.09 -0.53 -6.57
C ASP A 44 3.05 0.17 -5.59
N VAL A 45 3.04 1.50 -5.60
CA VAL A 45 3.60 2.32 -4.52
C VAL A 45 2.45 2.94 -3.76
N ILE A 46 2.30 2.62 -2.48
CA ILE A 46 1.32 3.25 -1.61
C ILE A 46 1.87 4.61 -1.19
N LEU A 47 1.17 5.68 -1.53
CA LEU A 47 1.55 7.06 -1.22
C LEU A 47 0.97 7.50 0.12
N SER A 48 -0.31 7.20 0.35
CA SER A 48 -1.02 7.61 1.56
C SER A 48 -1.96 6.55 2.10
N TRP A 49 -2.16 6.57 3.42
CA TRP A 49 -3.14 5.77 4.15
C TRP A 49 -3.99 6.71 5.00
N ASN A 50 -5.30 6.72 4.77
CA ASN A 50 -6.24 7.62 5.45
C ASN A 50 -5.86 9.11 5.30
N GLY A 51 -5.38 9.51 4.12
CA GLY A 51 -4.94 10.88 3.84
C GLY A 51 -3.59 11.28 4.45
N ILE A 52 -2.91 10.38 5.15
CA ILE A 52 -1.56 10.60 5.69
C ILE A 52 -0.54 9.96 4.76
N GLU A 53 0.46 10.72 4.34
CA GLU A 53 1.54 10.22 3.50
C GLU A 53 2.59 9.44 4.32
N TYR A 54 3.16 8.41 3.71
CA TYR A 54 4.17 7.57 4.36
C TYR A 54 5.35 7.31 3.42
N ALA A 55 6.54 7.60 3.91
CA ALA A 55 7.83 7.25 3.29
C ALA A 55 8.45 5.98 3.90
N ASP A 56 8.05 5.66 5.13
CA ASP A 56 8.64 4.58 5.93
C ASP A 56 7.66 3.39 5.99
N PRO A 57 8.06 2.21 5.48
CA PRO A 57 7.25 0.98 5.52
C PRO A 57 6.83 0.55 6.93
N THR A 58 7.68 0.77 7.93
CA THR A 58 7.44 0.45 9.34
C THR A 58 6.38 1.37 9.93
N LEU A 59 6.47 2.69 9.67
CA LEU A 59 5.47 3.65 10.14
C LEU A 59 4.10 3.38 9.50
N MET A 60 4.07 3.10 8.19
CA MET A 60 2.83 2.73 7.51
C MET A 60 2.24 1.45 8.12
N SER A 61 3.05 0.42 8.34
CA SER A 61 2.61 -0.84 8.94
C SER A 61 2.00 -0.64 10.33
N ARG A 62 2.56 0.29 11.13
CA ARG A 62 2.02 0.67 12.44
C ARG A 62 0.69 1.42 12.30
N ALA A 63 0.58 2.38 11.38
CA ALA A 63 -0.66 3.12 11.14
C ALA A 63 -1.82 2.20 10.73
N ILE A 64 -1.55 1.26 9.82
CA ILE A 64 -2.52 0.23 9.42
C ILE A 64 -2.95 -0.61 10.63
N ALA A 65 -2.01 -1.02 11.47
CA ALA A 65 -2.30 -1.83 12.66
C ALA A 65 -3.08 -1.07 13.74
N ALA A 66 -2.91 0.26 13.81
CA ALA A 66 -3.64 1.13 14.72
C ALA A 66 -5.03 1.54 14.20
N THR A 67 -5.36 1.21 12.94
CA THR A 67 -6.67 1.51 12.38
C THR A 67 -7.71 0.51 12.88
N GLU A 68 -8.92 1.01 13.15
CA GLU A 68 -10.03 0.19 13.62
C GLU A 68 -10.38 -0.93 12.63
N ILE A 69 -10.61 -2.14 13.16
CA ILE A 69 -11.05 -3.28 12.35
C ILE A 69 -12.45 -3.00 11.83
N GLY A 70 -12.66 -3.23 10.54
CA GLY A 70 -13.92 -3.00 9.85
C GLY A 70 -14.01 -1.63 9.18
N ALA A 71 -13.09 -0.70 9.49
CA ALA A 71 -13.03 0.60 8.84
C ALA A 71 -12.70 0.48 7.35
N ASP A 72 -13.37 1.28 6.52
CA ASP A 72 -13.04 1.49 5.12
C ASP A 72 -12.13 2.71 4.99
N VAL A 73 -10.89 2.49 4.55
CA VAL A 73 -9.85 3.52 4.53
C VAL A 73 -9.48 3.87 3.09
N PRO A 74 -9.46 5.17 2.72
CA PRO A 74 -8.92 5.59 1.45
C PRO A 74 -7.40 5.43 1.43
N VAL A 75 -6.90 4.81 0.38
CA VAL A 75 -5.48 4.56 0.14
C VAL A 75 -5.14 5.10 -1.24
N GLU A 76 -4.20 6.04 -1.31
CA GLU A 76 -3.69 6.50 -2.59
C GLU A 76 -2.48 5.66 -2.99
N ILE A 77 -2.50 5.15 -4.21
CA ILE A 77 -1.41 4.40 -4.80
C ILE A 77 -0.94 5.06 -6.09
N MET A 78 0.31 4.80 -6.44
CA MET A 78 0.87 5.03 -7.75
C MET A 78 1.11 3.67 -8.42
N ARG A 79 0.57 3.48 -9.62
CA ARG A 79 0.68 2.23 -10.39
C ARG A 79 1.19 2.53 -11.79
N TYR A 80 2.08 1.70 -12.31
CA TYR A 80 2.49 1.77 -13.71
C TYR A 80 1.48 1.03 -14.59
N GLY A 81 0.58 1.76 -15.24
CA GLY A 81 -0.40 1.27 -16.20
C GLY A 81 0.17 1.16 -17.62
N ARG A 82 -0.70 0.88 -18.59
CA ARG A 82 -0.31 0.79 -20.01
C ARG A 82 0.19 2.13 -20.58
N ASN A 83 -0.28 3.24 -20.01
CA ASN A 83 0.03 4.59 -20.50
C ASN A 83 1.04 5.32 -19.60
N GLY A 84 1.68 4.61 -18.66
CA GLY A 84 2.63 5.17 -17.70
C GLY A 84 2.10 5.18 -16.26
N PRO A 85 2.70 5.98 -15.37
CA PRO A 85 2.29 6.06 -13.97
C PRO A 85 0.93 6.74 -13.80
N GLU A 86 0.06 6.13 -13.02
CA GLU A 86 -1.29 6.58 -12.72
C GLU A 86 -1.51 6.59 -11.20
N LYS A 87 -2.02 7.72 -10.69
CA LYS A 87 -2.44 7.83 -9.28
C LYS A 87 -3.86 7.32 -9.15
N ILE A 88 -4.09 6.38 -8.23
CA ILE A 88 -5.38 5.70 -8.03
C ILE A 88 -5.72 5.77 -6.55
N THR A 89 -6.98 6.09 -6.22
CA THR A 89 -7.50 5.98 -4.85
C THR A 89 -8.33 4.72 -4.73
N LEU A 90 -7.93 3.85 -3.80
CA LEU A 90 -8.62 2.60 -3.48
C LEU A 90 -9.21 2.65 -2.08
N GLN A 91 -10.28 1.90 -1.83
CA GLN A 91 -10.88 1.75 -0.50
C GLN A 91 -10.47 0.39 0.07
N VAL A 92 -9.71 0.41 1.16
CA VAL A 92 -9.24 -0.81 1.83
C VAL A 92 -10.02 -1.02 3.11
N LYS A 93 -10.77 -2.12 3.17
CA LYS A 93 -11.48 -2.54 4.38
C LYS A 93 -10.53 -3.22 5.36
N VAL A 94 -10.21 -2.56 6.47
CA VAL A 94 -9.31 -3.12 7.49
C VAL A 94 -9.94 -4.38 8.08
N ALA A 95 -9.21 -5.49 8.02
CA ALA A 95 -9.61 -6.75 8.65
C ALA A 95 -8.59 -7.12 9.72
N ALA A 96 -9.05 -7.80 10.76
CA ALA A 96 -8.19 -8.43 11.75
C ALA A 96 -7.15 -9.30 11.04
N ARG A 97 -5.89 -9.28 11.50
CA ARG A 97 -4.92 -10.28 11.04
C ARG A 97 -5.46 -11.64 11.48
N PRO A 98 -5.55 -12.63 10.57
CA PRO A 98 -5.76 -14.01 10.99
C PRO A 98 -4.68 -14.31 12.04
N ARG A 99 -5.11 -14.72 13.23
CA ARG A 99 -4.20 -15.31 14.19
C ARG A 99 -3.86 -16.65 13.56
N ASP A 100 -2.69 -16.76 12.91
CA ASP A 100 -2.19 -18.08 12.52
C ASP A 100 -2.18 -18.91 13.80
N SER A 101 -3.02 -19.94 13.82
CA SER A 101 -3.00 -20.95 14.87
C SER A 101 -1.62 -21.58 14.82
N LEU A 102 -0.88 -21.45 15.93
CA LEU A 102 0.39 -22.12 16.19
C LEU A 102 0.28 -23.63 15.96
#